data_AF-A0A2Z5UKD2-F1
#
_entry.id   AF-A0A2Z5UKD2-F1
#
_cell.length_a   1.000
_cell.length_b   1.000
_cell.length_c   1.000
_cell.angle_alpha   90.00
_cell.angle_beta   90.00
_cell.angle_gamma   90.00
#
_symmetry.space_group_name_H-M   'P 1'
#
loop_
_entity.id
_entity.type
_entity.pdbx_description
1 polymer ?
#
loop_
_entity_poly.entity_id
_entity_poly.type
_entity_poly.pdbx_seq_one_letter_code
_entity_poly.pdbx_strand_id
1 'polypeptide(L)' 'MTGDKEPKRKFKTYPIGYFHIDIAEVQTAEGKLRLFVAIDRTSKF' A
#
# COMPACT_ATOMS: atom_id res chain seq x y z
N MET A 1 -3.75 24.37 -20.49
CA MET A 1 -4.84 23.70 -19.76
C MET A 1 -4.24 23.04 -18.53
N THR A 2 -4.18 23.78 -17.43
CA THR A 2 -3.59 23.31 -16.18
C THR A 2 -4.64 22.43 -15.52
N GLY A 3 -4.49 21.11 -15.68
CA GLY A 3 -5.37 20.13 -15.05
C GLY A 3 -5.26 20.26 -13.54
N ASP A 4 -6.28 20.86 -12.93
CA ASP A 4 -6.43 21.03 -11.50
C ASP A 4 -6.52 19.64 -10.85
N LYS A 5 -5.38 19.06 -10.52
CA LYS A 5 -5.32 17.77 -9.83
C LYS A 5 -5.70 18.02 -8.39
N GLU A 6 -6.82 17.44 -7.97
CA GLU A 6 -7.28 17.53 -6.59
C GLU A 6 -6.13 17.23 -5.62
N PRO A 7 -5.98 18.05 -4.56
CA PRO A 7 -4.90 17.88 -3.60
C PRO A 7 -4.98 16.47 -3.00
N LYS A 8 -3.90 15.69 -3.12
CA LYS A 8 -3.83 14.32 -2.59
C LYS A 8 -4.21 14.34 -1.11
N ARG A 9 -5.35 13.72 -0.79
CA ARG A 9 -5.87 13.66 0.58
C ARG A 9 -4.92 12.81 1.42
N LYS A 10 -4.25 13.43 2.40
CA LYS A 10 -3.39 12.70 3.33
C LYS A 10 -4.26 11.77 4.18
N PHE A 11 -3.78 10.55 4.42
CA PHE A 11 -4.42 9.65 5.38
C PHE A 11 -4.46 10.31 6.76
N LYS A 12 -5.54 10.07 7.50
CA LYS A 12 -5.65 10.54 8.89
C LYS A 12 -4.57 9.83 9.72
N THR A 13 -3.91 10.58 10.60
CA THR A 13 -2.96 10.00 11.57
C THR A 13 -3.77 9.40 12.70
N TYR A 14 -3.68 8.09 12.90
CA TYR A 14 -4.32 7.39 14.02
C TYR A 14 -3.25 6.92 15.01
N PRO A 15 -3.49 6.94 16.34
CA PRO A 15 -2.53 6.48 17.35
C PRO A 15 -2.14 5.00 17.18
N ILE A 16 -3.05 4.18 16.66
CA ILE A 16 -2.83 2.77 16.33
C ILE A 16 -2.09 2.54 15.01
N GLY A 17 -1.84 3.61 14.25
CA GLY A 17 -1.26 3.54 12.92
C GLY A 17 -2.25 3.23 11.80
N TYR A 18 -1.69 2.81 10.65
CA TYR A 18 -2.46 2.35 9.49
C TYR A 18 -1.67 1.27 8.74
N PHE A 19 -2.39 0.25 8.27
CA PHE A 19 -1.84 -0.82 7.42
C PHE A 19 -2.32 -0.64 5.98
N HIS A 20 -1.45 -0.90 5.01
CA HIS A 20 -1.89 -1.16 3.64
C HIS A 20 -2.01 -2.67 3.44
N ILE A 21 -3.24 -3.14 3.27
CA ILE A 21 -3.51 -4.50 2.82
C ILE A 21 -3.55 -4.48 1.30
N ASP A 22 -2.76 -5.34 0.66
CA ASP A 22 -2.65 -5.45 -0.79
C ASP A 22 -2.56 -6.91 -1.24
N ILE A 23 -2.75 -7.16 -2.52
CA ILE A 23 -2.57 -8.47 -3.13
C ILE A 23 -1.38 -8.40 -4.08
N ALA A 24 -0.35 -9.21 -3.80
CA ALA A 24 0.83 -9.29 -4.63
C ALA A 24 0.87 -10.61 -5.41
N GLU A 25 1.27 -10.55 -6.67
CA GLU A 25 1.63 -11.74 -7.46
C GLU A 25 3.15 -11.88 -7.48
N VAL A 26 3.67 -13.05 -7.08
CA VAL A 26 5.09 -13.39 -7.15
C VAL A 26 5.26 -14.46 -8.22
N GLN A 27 6.06 -14.15 -9.23
CA GLN A 27 6.41 -15.11 -10.29
C GLN A 27 7.69 -15.84 -9.90
N THR A 28 7.63 -17.17 -9.92
CA THR A 28 8.74 -18.07 -9.66
C THR A 28 8.94 -18.99 -10.86
N ALA A 29 10.06 -19.72 -10.91
CA ALA A 29 10.31 -20.70 -11.97
C ALA A 29 9.24 -21.81 -12.03
N GLU A 30 8.56 -22.07 -10.91
CA GLU A 30 7.56 -23.12 -10.76
C GLU A 30 6.12 -22.60 -10.99
N GLY A 31 5.95 -21.29 -11.19
CA GLY A 31 4.64 -20.67 -11.46
C GLY A 31 4.37 -19.40 -10.66
N LYS A 32 3.08 -19.03 -10.57
CA LYS A 32 2.60 -17.78 -9.99
C LYS A 32 1.96 -17.99 -8.62
N LEU A 33 2.40 -17.24 -7.62
CA LEU A 33 1.85 -17.21 -6.27
C LEU A 33 1.11 -15.90 -6.03
N ARG A 34 -0.06 -15.95 -5.38
CA ARG A 34 -0.81 -14.76 -4.95
C ARG A 34 -0.75 -14.66 -3.43
N LEU A 35 -0.26 -13.54 -2.93
CA LEU A 35 -0.06 -13.30 -1.50
C LEU A 35 -0.94 -12.15 -1.04
N PHE A 36 -1.57 -12.32 0.12
CA PHE A 36 -2.14 -11.21 0.87
C PHE A 36 -1.01 -10.56 1.68
N VAL A 37 -0.76 -9.28 1.43
CA VAL A 37 0.34 -8.54 2.03
C VAL A 37 -0.23 -7.45 2.92
N ALA A 38 0.29 -7.32 4.14
CA ALA A 38 -0.01 -6.21 5.04
C ALA A 38 1.29 -5.42 5.31
N ILE A 39 1.34 -4.17 4.85
CA ILE A 39 2.48 -3.28 5.05
C ILE A 39 2.18 -2.32 6.19
N ASP A 40 2.95 -2.40 7.27
CA ASP A 40 2.93 -1.40 8.33
C ASP A 40 3.58 -0.10 7.82
N ARG A 41 2.86 1.00 7.97
CA ARG A 41 3.32 2.34 7.56
C ARG A 41 3.76 3.21 8.73
N THR A 42 3.64 2.74 9.96
CA THR A 42 4.10 3.47 11.14
C THR A 42 5.50 3.05 11.56
N SER A 43 5.84 1.77 11.49
CA SER A 43 7.15 1.24 11.88
C SER A 43 8.13 1.22 10.70
N LYS A 44 8.43 2.39 10.13
CA LYS A 44 9.57 2.51 9.22
C LYS A 44 10.85 2.73 10.02
N PHE A 45 11.70 1.71 10.08
CA PHE A 45 13.15 1.88 10.24
C PHE A 45 13.80 1.87 8.86
#